data_AF-A0A838JE97-F1
#
_entry.id   AF-A0A838JE97-F1
#
_cell.length_a   1.000
_cell.length_b   1.000
_cell.length_c   1.000
_cell.angle_alpha   90.00
_cell.angle_beta   90.00
_cell.angle_gamma   90.00
#
_symmetry.space_group_name_H-M   'P 1'
#
loop_
_entity.id
_entity.type
_entity.pdbx_description
1 polymer ?
#
loop_
_entity_poly.entity_id
_entity_poly.type
_entity_poly.pdbx_seq_one_letter_code
_entity_poly.pdbx_strand_id
1 'polypeptide(L)'
;MKVHLGWIMQPVRALTVPKRGVLVPEGTQVEWDTLFPKGFRPLPRRWVVERSFAWITRWRRLCRDHEGLPESSEAFIKLSASYRMLTRLAPPFPS
;
A
#
# COMPACT_ATOMS: atom_id res chain seq x y z
N MET A 1 -41.46 -21.84 0.61
CA MET A 1 -41.42 -22.38 -0.77
C MET A 1 -39.98 -22.22 -1.27
N LYS A 2 -39.20 -23.30 -1.40
CA LYS A 2 -37.79 -23.25 -1.87
C LYS A 2 -37.76 -23.72 -3.34
N VAL A 3 -37.21 -22.89 -4.23
CA VAL A 3 -37.02 -23.21 -5.65
C VAL A 3 -35.64 -23.84 -5.82
N HIS A 4 -35.59 -25.05 -6.38
CA HIS A 4 -34.33 -25.79 -6.58
C HIS A 4 -33.73 -25.44 -7.94
N LEU A 5 -32.87 -24.42 -7.98
CA LEU A 5 -32.23 -23.93 -9.22
C LEU A 5 -31.03 -24.77 -9.69
N GLY A 6 -30.86 -26.02 -9.24
CA GLY A 6 -29.75 -26.89 -9.68
C GLY A 6 -28.35 -26.48 -9.19
N TRP A 7 -28.25 -25.45 -8.35
CA TRP A 7 -27.00 -25.04 -7.70
C TRP A 7 -27.06 -25.32 -6.20
N ILE A 8 -25.94 -25.74 -5.64
CA ILE A 8 -25.76 -25.89 -4.19
C ILE A 8 -25.29 -24.54 -3.65
N MET A 9 -26.16 -23.84 -2.92
CA MET A 9 -25.78 -22.64 -2.17
C MET A 9 -25.07 -23.06 -0.89
N GLN A 10 -23.89 -22.49 -0.64
CA GLN A 10 -23.17 -22.64 0.62
C GLN A 10 -23.08 -21.30 1.34
N PRO A 11 -23.40 -21.24 2.64
CA PRO A 11 -23.16 -20.04 3.43
C PRO A 11 -21.65 -19.83 3.59
N VAL A 12 -21.20 -18.62 3.28
CA VAL A 12 -19.80 -18.22 3.35
C VAL A 12 -19.71 -17.02 4.27
N ARG A 13 -18.78 -17.06 5.24
CA ARG A 13 -18.52 -15.93 6.13
C ARG A 13 -17.29 -15.19 5.64
N ALA A 14 -17.42 -13.87 5.50
CA ALA A 14 -16.24 -13.03 5.29
C ALA A 14 -15.35 -13.11 6.53
N LEU A 15 -14.10 -13.52 6.35
CA LEU A 15 -13.13 -13.50 7.44
C LEU A 15 -12.84 -12.04 7.82
N THR A 16 -13.20 -11.66 9.04
CA THR A 16 -13.01 -10.30 9.59
C THR A 16 -11.57 -10.10 10.07
N VAL A 17 -10.59 -10.58 9.30
CA VAL A 17 -9.15 -10.36 9.58
C VAL A 17 -8.78 -9.00 8.98
N PRO A 18 -7.95 -8.17 9.65
CA PRO A 18 -7.76 -6.76 9.27
C PRO A 18 -7.11 -6.53 7.89
N LYS A 19 -6.73 -7.58 7.15
CA LYS A 19 -6.23 -7.49 5.78
C LYS A 19 -6.68 -8.69 4.93
N ARG A 20 -7.47 -8.38 3.89
CA ARG A 20 -7.98 -9.21 2.78
C ARG A 20 -9.33 -9.91 3.01
N GLY A 21 -10.29 -9.53 2.17
CA GLY A 21 -11.61 -10.14 2.02
C GLY A 21 -11.55 -11.51 1.34
N VAL A 22 -10.89 -12.47 1.97
CA VAL A 22 -10.98 -13.88 1.60
C VAL A 22 -12.31 -14.42 2.15
N LEU A 23 -13.14 -14.90 1.25
CA LEU A 23 -14.41 -15.56 1.56
C LEU A 23 -14.15 -17.04 1.77
N VAL A 24 -14.47 -17.57 2.96
CA VAL A 24 -14.20 -18.97 3.32
C VAL A 24 -15.50 -19.67 3.73
N PRO A 25 -15.80 -20.87 3.18
CA PRO A 25 -16.98 -21.63 3.57
C PRO A 25 -17.02 -21.88 5.07
N GLU A 26 -18.22 -21.75 5.65
CA GLU A 26 -18.42 -21.91 7.09
C GLU A 26 -17.98 -23.29 7.58
N GLY A 27 -17.17 -23.34 8.65
CA GLY A 27 -16.63 -24.59 9.21
C GLY A 27 -15.31 -25.09 8.61
N THR A 28 -14.78 -24.45 7.56
CA THR A 28 -13.46 -24.80 7.03
C THR A 28 -12.36 -24.34 7.98
N GLN A 29 -11.50 -25.26 8.44
CA GLN A 29 -10.30 -24.89 9.18
C GLN A 29 -9.31 -24.19 8.23
N VAL A 30 -8.99 -22.94 8.54
CA VAL A 30 -8.02 -22.15 7.80
C VAL A 30 -6.68 -22.25 8.50
N GLU A 31 -5.67 -22.77 7.81
CA GLU A 31 -4.31 -22.81 8.34
C GLU A 31 -3.61 -21.49 7.97
N TRP A 32 -3.55 -20.62 8.97
CA TRP A 32 -3.17 -19.22 8.85
C TRP A 32 -1.71 -19.02 8.49
N ASP A 33 -0.85 -19.99 8.82
CA ASP A 33 0.59 -19.86 8.62
C ASP A 33 0.97 -20.01 7.14
N THR A 34 0.20 -20.69 6.28
CA THR A 34 0.46 -20.66 4.83
C THR A 34 -0.15 -19.45 4.13
N LEU A 35 -1.30 -18.94 4.59
CA LEU A 35 -1.91 -17.74 4.01
C LEU A 35 -1.14 -16.47 4.38
N PHE A 36 -0.71 -16.38 5.62
CA PHE A 36 0.09 -15.28 6.16
C PHE A 36 1.40 -15.81 6.77
N PRO A 37 2.32 -16.23 5.90
CA PRO A 37 3.56 -16.85 6.31
C PRO A 37 4.43 -15.91 7.11
N LYS A 38 4.97 -16.46 8.19
CA LYS A 38 5.86 -15.79 9.14
C LYS A 38 7.20 -15.47 8.45
N GLY A 39 7.78 -14.34 8.84
CA GLY A 39 9.08 -13.88 8.35
C GLY A 39 9.02 -12.84 7.23
N PHE A 40 10.18 -12.29 6.88
CA PHE A 40 10.31 -11.29 5.83
C PHE A 40 10.17 -11.93 4.45
N ARG A 41 9.21 -11.47 3.66
CA ARG A 41 9.08 -11.83 2.24
C ARG A 41 9.33 -10.61 1.37
N PRO A 42 10.34 -10.64 0.49
CA PRO A 42 10.57 -9.53 -0.44
C PRO A 42 9.37 -9.42 -1.39
N LEU A 43 8.66 -8.30 -1.29
CA LEU A 43 7.56 -7.99 -2.20
C LEU A 43 8.15 -7.49 -3.53
N PRO A 44 7.69 -8.01 -4.69
CA PRO A 44 8.17 -7.54 -5.98
C PRO A 44 7.93 -6.04 -6.11
N ARG A 45 8.98 -5.30 -6.50
CA ARG A 45 8.95 -3.84 -6.70
C ARG A 45 8.68 -2.98 -5.45
N ARG A 46 8.74 -3.55 -4.24
CA ARG A 46 8.63 -2.77 -2.98
C ARG A 46 9.60 -1.59 -2.93
N TRP A 47 10.81 -1.78 -3.47
CA TRP A 47 11.82 -0.73 -3.57
C TRP A 47 11.33 0.51 -4.32
N VAL A 48 10.38 0.39 -5.26
CA VAL A 48 9.86 1.54 -6.02
C VAL A 48 9.14 2.51 -5.08
N VAL A 49 8.30 1.97 -4.20
CA VAL A 49 7.54 2.74 -3.21
C VAL A 49 8.49 3.35 -2.18
N GLU A 50 9.38 2.53 -1.62
CA GLU A 50 10.36 2.99 -0.62
C GLU A 50 11.28 4.07 -1.18
N ARG A 51 11.66 3.97 -2.47
CA ARG A 51 12.46 4.98 -3.15
C ARG A 51 11.72 6.30 -3.33
N SER A 52 10.42 6.28 -3.62
CA SER A 52 9.61 7.50 -3.67
C SER A 52 9.63 8.20 -2.31
N PHE A 53 9.45 7.46 -1.21
CA PHE A 53 9.57 8.02 0.14
C PHE A 53 10.97 8.57 0.41
N ALA A 54 12.04 7.87 0.02
CA ALA A 54 13.41 8.35 0.18
C ALA A 54 13.69 9.67 -0.57
N TRP A 55 13.07 9.90 -1.74
CA TRP A 55 13.20 11.17 -2.45
C TRP A 55 12.47 12.31 -1.76
N ILE A 56 11.29 12.03 -1.20
CA ILE A 56 10.49 13.02 -0.45
C ILE A 56 11.23 13.40 0.83
N THR A 57 11.69 12.42 1.62
CA THR A 57 12.36 12.67 2.91
C THR A 57 13.76 13.26 2.79
N ARG A 58 14.37 13.26 1.59
CA ARG A 58 15.60 14.01 1.30
C ARG A 58 15.42 15.52 1.50
N TRP A 59 14.18 16.02 1.39
CA TRP A 59 13.85 17.40 1.72
C TRP A 59 13.76 17.53 3.24
N ARG A 60 14.65 18.32 3.83
CA ARG A 60 14.78 18.47 5.30
C ARG A 60 13.43 18.73 5.98
N ARG A 61 12.56 19.54 5.38
CA ARG A 61 11.22 19.87 5.89
C ARG A 61 10.26 18.69 5.96
N LEU A 62 10.44 17.67 5.13
CA LEU A 62 9.57 16.48 5.07
C LEU A 62 10.14 15.29 5.86
N CYS A 63 11.35 15.42 6.43
CA CYS A 63 11.96 14.39 7.26
C CYS A 63 11.31 14.31 8.64
N ARG A 64 10.82 15.45 9.15
CA ARG A 64 10.02 15.55 10.38
C ARG A 64 8.81 16.41 10.11
N ASP A 65 7.73 16.14 10.83
CA ASP A 65 6.54 16.98 10.77
C ASP A 65 6.82 18.32 11.46
N HIS A 66 7.18 19.30 10.64
CA HIS A 66 7.50 20.66 11.07
C HIS A 66 6.34 21.62 10.83
N GLU A 67 5.39 21.22 10.01
CA GLU A 67 4.32 22.09 9.54
C GLU A 67 3.12 21.98 10.49
N GLY A 68 2.58 23.12 10.93
CA GLY A 68 1.41 23.12 11.82
C GLY A 68 0.10 22.78 11.11
N LEU A 69 0.11 22.74 9.78
CA LEU A 69 -1.08 22.56 8.93
C LEU A 69 -0.83 21.46 7.88
N PRO A 70 -1.78 20.54 7.66
CA PRO A 70 -1.64 19.47 6.68
C PRO A 70 -1.49 20.00 5.24
N GLU A 71 -2.07 21.15 4.93
CA GLU A 71 -2.00 21.80 3.62
C GLU A 71 -0.55 22.19 3.26
N SER A 72 0.23 22.64 4.24
CA SER A 72 1.65 22.96 4.07
C SER A 72 2.46 21.71 3.73
N SER A 73 2.25 20.62 4.49
CA SER A 73 2.88 19.33 4.24
C SER A 73 2.53 18.78 2.85
N GLU A 74 1.26 18.89 2.45
CA GLU A 74 0.81 18.50 1.10
C GLU A 74 1.52 19.33 0.01
N ALA A 75 1.61 20.65 0.18
CA ALA A 75 2.29 21.54 -0.77
C ALA A 75 3.77 21.18 -0.92
N PHE A 76 4.48 20.89 0.18
CA PHE A 76 5.88 20.47 0.12
C PHE A 76 6.07 19.09 -0.53
N ILE A 77 5.15 18.15 -0.31
CA ILE A 77 5.18 16.85 -1.01
C ILE A 77 5.05 17.07 -2.53
N LYS A 78 4.09 17.88 -2.98
CA LYS A 78 3.92 18.23 -4.41
C LYS A 78 5.15 18.93 -4.99
N LEU A 79 5.75 19.85 -4.23
CA LEU A 79 6.96 20.56 -4.62
C LEU A 79 8.14 19.61 -4.78
N SER A 80 8.34 18.68 -3.83
CA SER A 80 9.43 17.69 -3.88
C SER A 80 9.33 16.78 -5.11
N ALA A 81 8.13 16.33 -5.46
CA ALA A 81 7.88 15.52 -6.63
C ALA A 81 8.11 16.33 -7.93
N SER A 82 7.64 17.57 -7.98
CA SER A 82 7.83 18.48 -9.11
C SER A 82 9.31 18.76 -9.37
N TYR A 83 10.07 19.09 -8.34
CA TYR A 83 11.51 19.29 -8.45
C TYR A 83 12.24 18.03 -8.95
N ARG A 84 11.84 16.84 -8.49
CA ARG A 84 12.41 15.58 -8.97
C ARG A 84 12.11 15.33 -10.45
N MET A 85 10.95 15.74 -10.94
CA MET A 85 10.61 15.67 -12.37
C MET A 85 11.45 16.68 -13.17
N LEU A 86 11.55 17.93 -12.70
CA LEU A 86 12.32 18.98 -13.37
C LEU A 86 13.81 18.61 -13.49
N THR A 87 14.42 18.09 -12.43
CA THR A 87 15.83 17.64 -12.44
C THR A 87 16.10 16.43 -13.35
N ARG A 88 15.05 15.72 -13.78
CA ARG A 88 15.16 14.64 -14.79
C ARG A 88 14.96 15.16 -16.20
N LEU A 89 14.09 16.16 -16.37
CA LEU A 89 13.83 16.80 -17.65
C LEU A 89 15.03 17.64 -18.10
N ALA A 90 15.59 18.42 -17.18
CA ALA A 90 16.76 19.25 -17.41
C ALA A 90 17.75 18.99 -16.25
N PRO A 91 18.62 17.95 -16.37
CA PRO A 91 19.65 17.73 -15.37
C PRO A 91 20.58 18.96 -15.30
N PRO A 92 21.12 19.28 -14.11
CA PRO A 92 22.11 20.34 -14.01
C PRO A 92 23.26 20.04 -14.97
N PHE A 93 23.75 21.07 -15.65
CA PHE A 93 24.90 20.94 -16.54
C PHE A 93 26.07 20.30 -15.78
N PRO A 94 26.81 19.35 -16.35
CA PRO A 94 27.97 18.76 -15.70
C PRO A 94 28.98 19.88 -15.42
N SER A 95 29.18 20.18 -14.14
CA SER A 95 30.24 21.07 -13.64
C SER A 95 31.61 20.46 -13.87
#